data_AF-A0A7S3WQP9-F1
#
_entry.id   AF-A0A7S3WQP9-F1
#
_cell.length_a   1.000
_cell.length_b   1.000
_cell.length_c   1.000
_cell.angle_alpha   90.00
_cell.angle_beta   90.00
_cell.angle_gamma   90.00
#
_symmetry.space_group_name_H-M   'P 1'
#
loop_
_entity.id
_entity.type
_entity.pdbx_description
1 polymer ?
#
loop_
_entity_poly.entity_id
_entity_poly.type
_entity_poly.pdbx_seq_one_letter_code
_entity_poly.pdbx_strand_id
1 'polypeptide(L)'
;ALMKFYDVDNDGNVSYEEFLSGLRDELTPRRKNMVMKAFRMMDKDGSGAIGLNDIAGIYDVSMNPDFLEGRKTREEILTDFLANFEGAKGNNDGKITEKEWFDYYSDLSMSVPSDEYFVRMMESTWQ
;
A
#
# COMPACT_ATOMS: atom_id res chain seq x y z
N ALA A 1 -12.68 -23.04 -17.89
CA ALA A 1 -11.56 -23.12 -16.93
C ALA A 1 -10.88 -21.76 -16.80
N LEU A 2 -10.43 -21.13 -17.90
CA LEU A 2 -9.90 -19.76 -17.85
C LEU A 2 -10.95 -18.72 -17.46
N MET A 3 -12.14 -18.71 -18.07
CA MET A 3 -13.17 -17.68 -17.77
C MET A 3 -13.51 -17.61 -16.27
N LYS A 4 -13.75 -18.76 -15.63
CA LYS A 4 -14.00 -18.87 -14.18
C LYS A 4 -12.84 -18.44 -13.27
N PHE A 5 -11.62 -18.36 -13.81
CA PHE A 5 -10.46 -17.91 -13.04
C PHE A 5 -10.40 -16.38 -12.96
N TYR A 6 -10.89 -15.69 -13.99
CA TYR A 6 -10.89 -14.24 -14.08
C TYR A 6 -12.23 -13.60 -13.63
N ASP A 7 -13.34 -14.32 -13.81
CA ASP A 7 -14.69 -13.91 -13.38
C ASP A 7 -14.81 -14.00 -11.84
N VAL A 8 -14.48 -12.90 -11.15
CA VAL A 8 -14.42 -12.82 -9.69
C VAL A 8 -15.82 -12.61 -9.11
N ASP A 9 -16.66 -11.84 -9.78
CA ASP A 9 -18.02 -11.55 -9.34
C ASP A 9 -19.05 -12.61 -9.77
N ASN A 10 -18.65 -13.57 -10.61
CA ASN A 10 -19.47 -14.66 -11.14
C ASN A 10 -20.65 -14.17 -11.98
N ASP A 11 -20.54 -13.02 -12.64
CA ASP A 11 -21.55 -12.50 -13.56
C ASP A 11 -21.56 -13.22 -14.93
N GLY A 12 -20.57 -14.08 -15.17
CA GLY A 12 -20.42 -14.85 -16.40
C GLY A 12 -19.65 -14.14 -17.52
N ASN A 13 -19.16 -12.93 -17.26
CA ASN A 13 -18.29 -12.13 -18.11
C ASN A 13 -16.92 -11.95 -17.43
N VAL A 14 -15.99 -11.30 -18.13
CA VAL A 14 -14.72 -10.84 -17.55
C VAL A 14 -14.60 -9.37 -17.91
N SER A 15 -14.77 -8.52 -16.91
CA SER A 15 -14.56 -7.09 -17.04
C SER A 15 -13.09 -6.77 -17.35
N TYR A 16 -12.83 -5.57 -17.86
CA TYR A 16 -11.45 -5.12 -18.10
C TYR A 16 -10.60 -5.13 -16.82
N GLU A 17 -11.21 -4.78 -15.69
CA GLU A 17 -10.55 -4.79 -14.38
C GLU A 17 -10.22 -6.21 -13.90
N GLU A 18 -11.14 -7.16 -14.09
CA GLU A 18 -10.92 -8.57 -13.79
C GLU A 18 -9.84 -9.19 -14.66
N PHE A 19 -9.83 -8.86 -15.95
CA PHE A 19 -8.79 -9.30 -16.87
C PHE A 19 -7.41 -8.81 -16.45
N LEU A 20 -7.28 -7.51 -16.16
CA LEU A 20 -6.03 -6.94 -15.65
C LEU A 20 -5.64 -7.52 -14.29
N SER A 21 -6.62 -7.76 -13.42
CA SER A 21 -6.36 -8.31 -12.08
C SER A 21 -5.93 -9.77 -12.12
N GLY A 22 -6.42 -10.58 -13.06
CA GLY A 22 -5.94 -11.96 -13.21
C GLY A 22 -4.62 -12.08 -13.99
N LEU A 23 -4.21 -11.02 -14.70
CA LEU A 23 -2.87 -10.89 -15.27
C LEU A 23 -1.84 -10.37 -14.26
N ARG A 24 -2.27 -9.99 -13.05
CA ARG A 24 -1.32 -9.64 -11.98
C ARG A 24 -0.52 -10.89 -11.63
N ASP A 25 0.77 -10.83 -11.91
CA ASP A 25 1.72 -11.78 -11.34
C ASP A 25 1.77 -11.58 -9.82
N GLU A 26 1.76 -12.68 -9.08
CA GLU A 26 2.05 -12.64 -7.66
C GLU A 26 3.43 -12.02 -7.43
N LEU A 27 3.57 -11.22 -6.36
CA LEU A 27 4.87 -10.71 -5.95
C LEU A 27 5.86 -11.87 -5.81
N THR A 28 7.03 -11.74 -6.46
CA THR A 28 8.11 -12.71 -6.30
C THR A 28 8.42 -12.88 -4.80
N PRO A 29 8.90 -14.05 -4.34
CA PRO A 29 9.22 -14.26 -2.93
C PRO A 29 10.16 -13.19 -2.36
N ARG A 30 11.08 -12.66 -3.19
CA ARG A 30 11.98 -11.57 -2.81
C ARG A 30 11.24 -10.26 -2.56
N ARG A 31 10.34 -9.85 -3.47
CA ARG A 31 9.53 -8.63 -3.29
C ARG A 31 8.58 -8.78 -2.10
N LYS A 32 7.88 -9.91 -2.01
CA LYS A 32 6.98 -10.24 -0.88
C LYS A 32 7.69 -10.13 0.47
N ASN A 33 8.88 -10.72 0.60
CA ASN A 33 9.66 -10.62 1.85
C ASN A 33 10.01 -9.17 2.20
N MET A 34 10.32 -8.33 1.20
CA MET A 34 10.62 -6.92 1.44
C MET A 34 9.39 -6.12 1.86
N VAL A 35 8.25 -6.32 1.18
CA VAL A 35 6.96 -5.71 1.53
C VAL A 35 6.54 -6.08 2.96
N MET A 36 6.66 -7.35 3.32
CA MET A 36 6.36 -7.85 4.67
C MET A 36 7.31 -7.31 5.74
N LYS A 37 8.60 -7.19 5.42
CA LYS A 37 9.59 -6.59 6.33
C LYS A 37 9.28 -5.12 6.59
N ALA A 38 8.94 -4.37 5.54
CA ALA A 38 8.58 -2.95 5.67
C ALA A 38 7.30 -2.78 6.51
N PHE A 39 6.26 -3.59 6.27
CA PHE A 39 5.02 -3.54 7.07
C PHE A 39 5.30 -3.71 8.57
N ARG A 40 6.04 -4.75 8.94
CA ARG A 40 6.40 -5.03 10.35
C ARG A 40 7.27 -3.95 10.97
N MET A 41 8.04 -3.23 10.17
CA MET A 41 8.84 -2.13 10.66
C MET A 41 7.98 -0.89 10.94
N MET A 42 6.92 -0.71 10.15
CA MET A 42 5.97 0.39 10.28
C MET A 42 4.96 0.17 11.40
N ASP A 43 4.40 -1.03 11.55
CA ASP A 43 3.51 -1.43 12.66
C ASP A 43 4.28 -1.47 13.99
N LYS A 44 4.41 -0.33 14.67
CA LYS A 44 5.22 -0.17 15.88
C LYS A 44 4.51 -0.71 17.10
N ASP A 45 3.20 -0.56 17.15
CA ASP A 45 2.39 -1.03 18.26
C ASP A 45 2.01 -2.51 18.16
N GLY A 46 2.24 -3.13 17.00
CA GLY A 46 1.98 -4.56 16.77
C GLY A 46 0.50 -4.88 16.67
N SER A 47 -0.33 -3.89 16.33
CA SER A 47 -1.78 -4.04 16.21
C SER A 47 -2.21 -4.85 14.98
N GLY A 48 -1.28 -5.09 14.03
CA GLY A 48 -1.56 -5.74 12.76
C GLY A 48 -2.12 -4.79 11.71
N ALA A 49 -2.13 -3.48 11.98
CA ALA A 49 -2.48 -2.44 11.04
C ALA A 49 -1.64 -1.19 11.32
N ILE A 50 -1.22 -0.48 10.27
CA ILE A 50 -0.47 0.77 10.40
C ILE A 50 -1.47 1.91 10.59
N GLY A 51 -1.45 2.55 11.76
CA GLY A 51 -2.32 3.67 12.08
C GLY A 51 -1.57 5.01 12.26
N LEU A 52 -2.33 6.04 12.64
CA LEU A 52 -1.77 7.38 12.89
C LEU A 52 -0.64 7.38 13.93
N ASN A 53 -0.76 6.55 14.97
CA ASN A 53 0.25 6.47 16.04
C ASN A 53 1.59 5.94 15.52
N ASP A 54 1.56 5.00 14.59
CA ASP A 54 2.75 4.40 13.98
C ASP A 54 3.48 5.39 13.08
N ILE A 55 2.75 6.13 12.25
CA ILE A 55 3.32 7.10 11.31
C ILE A 55 3.77 8.37 12.03
N ALA A 56 3.10 8.79 13.11
CA ALA A 56 3.38 10.05 13.79
C ALA A 56 4.84 10.17 14.27
N GLY A 57 5.52 9.05 14.56
CA GLY A 57 6.93 9.02 14.95
C GLY A 57 7.92 9.02 13.78
N ILE A 58 7.45 8.74 12.56
CA ILE A 58 8.28 8.55 11.36
C ILE A 58 8.16 9.75 10.41
N TYR A 59 6.98 10.35 10.33
CA TYR A 59 6.70 11.46 9.43
C TYR A 59 6.66 12.79 10.20
N ASP A 60 7.64 13.66 9.92
CA ASP A 60 7.66 15.02 10.48
C ASP A 60 6.81 15.97 9.64
N VAL A 61 5.70 16.44 10.23
CA VAL A 61 4.79 17.42 9.60
C VAL A 61 5.27 18.86 9.75
N SER A 62 6.31 19.13 10.54
CA SER A 62 6.70 20.50 10.93
C SER A 62 7.04 21.41 9.76
N MET A 63 7.54 20.83 8.67
CA MET A 63 7.95 21.54 7.45
C MET A 63 6.89 21.48 6.33
N ASN A 64 5.72 20.89 6.59
CA ASN A 64 4.65 20.83 5.59
C ASN A 64 4.02 22.22 5.40
N PRO A 65 3.90 22.74 4.16
CA PRO A 65 3.32 24.06 3.90
C PRO A 65 1.89 24.23 4.44
N ASP A 66 1.05 23.21 4.33
CA ASP A 66 -0.34 23.25 4.82
C ASP A 66 -0.39 23.28 6.36
N PHE A 67 0.60 22.68 7.03
CA PHE A 67 0.76 22.75 8.48
C PHE A 67 1.23 24.13 8.92
N LEU A 68 2.27 24.67 8.27
CA LEU A 68 2.85 25.98 8.57
C LEU A 68 1.85 27.13 8.37
N GLU A 69 1.00 27.02 7.36
CA GLU A 69 -0.05 28.00 7.06
C GLU A 69 -1.31 27.80 7.92
N GLY A 70 -1.35 26.77 8.77
CA GLY A 70 -2.52 26.43 9.61
C GLY A 70 -3.74 25.97 8.81
N ARG A 71 -3.54 25.53 7.56
CA ARG A 71 -4.61 25.01 6.69
C ARG A 71 -5.00 23.58 7.04
N LYS A 72 -4.06 22.79 7.56
CA LYS A 72 -4.30 21.41 8.02
C LYS A 72 -3.63 21.16 9.36
N THR A 73 -4.28 20.34 10.17
CA THR A 73 -3.74 19.78 11.40
C THR A 73 -2.71 18.68 11.10
N ARG A 74 -1.94 18.28 12.12
CA ARG A 74 -1.01 17.16 12.02
C ARG A 74 -1.75 15.88 11.63
N GLU A 75 -2.88 15.63 12.29
CA GLU A 75 -3.70 14.44 12.10
C GLU A 75 -4.27 14.35 10.68
N GLU A 76 -4.73 15.47 10.11
CA GLU A 76 -5.23 15.52 8.73
C GLU A 76 -4.12 15.21 7.72
N ILE A 77 -2.92 15.77 7.91
CA ILE A 77 -1.78 15.49 7.01
C ILE A 77 -1.36 14.03 7.08
N LEU A 78 -1.33 13.45 8.28
CA LEU A 78 -0.99 12.04 8.47
C LEU A 78 -2.08 11.11 7.92
N THR A 79 -3.35 11.50 8.04
CA THR A 79 -4.48 10.76 7.47
C THR A 79 -4.42 10.78 5.94
N ASP A 80 -4.19 11.95 5.33
CA ASP A 80 -4.01 12.09 3.89
C ASP A 80 -2.82 11.27 3.39
N PHE A 81 -1.73 11.21 4.17
CA PHE A 81 -0.57 10.39 3.86
C PHE A 81 -0.96 8.90 3.82
N LEU A 82 -1.66 8.41 4.85
CA LEU A 82 -2.12 7.01 4.94
C LEU A 82 -3.08 6.65 3.81
N ALA A 83 -4.00 7.55 3.45
CA ALA A 83 -4.97 7.33 2.36
C ALA A 83 -4.28 7.00 1.01
N ASN A 84 -3.03 7.44 0.79
CA ASN A 84 -2.29 7.06 -0.42
C ASN A 84 -1.95 5.57 -0.49
N PHE A 85 -1.89 4.87 0.65
CA PHE A 85 -1.52 3.45 0.75
C PHE A 85 -2.73 2.50 0.80
N GLU A 86 -3.93 2.98 1.15
CA GLU A 86 -5.15 2.16 1.13
C GLU A 86 -5.49 1.70 -0.30
N GLY A 87 -5.10 2.50 -1.30
CA GLY A 87 -5.28 2.20 -2.71
C GLY A 87 -6.76 2.15 -3.12
N ALA A 88 -7.01 1.80 -4.38
CA ALA A 88 -8.38 1.77 -4.92
C ALA A 88 -9.29 0.70 -4.28
N LYS A 89 -8.70 -0.27 -3.56
CA LYS A 89 -9.39 -1.41 -2.95
C LYS A 89 -9.48 -1.32 -1.43
N GLY A 90 -8.95 -0.26 -0.83
CA GLY A 90 -8.97 -0.05 0.61
C GLY A 90 -10.34 0.38 1.13
N ASN A 91 -10.53 0.27 2.44
CA ASN A 91 -11.79 0.58 3.09
C ASN A 91 -11.93 2.05 3.54
N ASN A 92 -10.89 2.88 3.35
CA ASN A 92 -10.82 4.28 3.79
C ASN A 92 -11.10 4.47 5.28
N ASP A 93 -10.63 3.54 6.12
CA ASP A 93 -10.80 3.60 7.57
C ASP A 93 -9.68 4.35 8.30
N GLY A 94 -8.68 4.84 7.55
CA GLY A 94 -7.54 5.58 8.09
C GLY A 94 -6.48 4.68 8.71
N LYS A 95 -6.52 3.38 8.42
CA LYS A 95 -5.51 2.38 8.82
C LYS A 95 -5.16 1.52 7.63
N ILE A 96 -3.92 1.03 7.62
CA ILE A 96 -3.45 0.16 6.56
C ILE A 96 -3.28 -1.25 7.10
N THR A 97 -4.16 -2.16 6.69
CA THR A 97 -4.00 -3.58 7.00
C THR A 97 -2.85 -4.20 6.20
N GLU A 98 -2.33 -5.34 6.66
CA GLU A 98 -1.31 -6.09 5.91
C GLU A 98 -1.77 -6.40 4.47
N LYS A 99 -3.07 -6.66 4.28
CA LYS A 99 -3.66 -6.92 2.98
C LYS A 99 -3.63 -5.68 2.08
N GLU A 100 -4.07 -4.53 2.57
CA GLU A 100 -4.08 -3.28 1.79
C GLU A 100 -2.66 -2.86 1.42
N TRP A 101 -1.72 -2.98 2.38
CA TRP A 101 -0.30 -2.76 2.13
C TRP A 101 0.25 -3.67 1.02
N PHE A 102 -0.09 -4.96 1.06
CA PHE A 102 0.34 -5.92 0.07
C PHE A 102 -0.27 -5.65 -1.31
N ASP A 103 -1.55 -5.31 -1.37
CA ASP A 103 -2.26 -4.98 -2.61
C ASP A 103 -1.65 -3.72 -3.25
N TYR A 104 -1.38 -2.67 -2.47
CA TYR A 104 -0.71 -1.45 -2.93
C TYR A 104 0.66 -1.75 -3.55
N TYR A 105 1.49 -2.56 -2.87
CA TYR A 105 2.82 -2.89 -3.38
C TYR A 105 2.81 -3.90 -4.53
N SER A 106 1.77 -4.72 -4.64
CA SER A 106 1.53 -5.58 -5.80
C SER A 106 1.26 -4.72 -7.04
N ASP A 107 0.45 -3.68 -6.90
CA ASP A 107 0.14 -2.74 -7.98
C ASP A 107 1.36 -1.93 -8.39
N LEU A 108 2.09 -1.39 -7.41
CA LEU A 108 3.35 -0.68 -7.68
C LEU A 108 4.37 -1.60 -8.36
N SER A 109 4.46 -2.86 -7.92
CA SER A 109 5.37 -3.85 -8.47
C SER A 109 5.15 -4.12 -9.96
N MET A 110 3.91 -4.04 -10.46
CA MET A 110 3.62 -4.18 -11.90
C MET A 110 4.29 -3.08 -12.74
N SER A 111 4.44 -1.88 -12.18
CA SER A 111 5.12 -0.76 -12.85
C SER A 111 6.65 -0.83 -12.74
N VAL A 112 7.18 -1.74 -11.91
CA VAL A 112 8.60 -1.86 -11.61
C VAL A 112 9.23 -3.07 -12.33
N PRO A 113 10.12 -2.82 -13.31
CA PRO A 113 10.58 -3.86 -14.22
C PRO A 113 11.56 -4.86 -13.62
N SER A 114 12.23 -4.55 -12.50
CA SER A 114 13.23 -5.46 -11.89
C SER A 114 13.12 -5.56 -10.38
N ASP A 115 13.36 -6.77 -9.87
CA ASP A 115 13.37 -7.05 -8.43
C ASP A 115 14.46 -6.24 -7.71
N GLU A 116 15.59 -6.02 -8.37
CA GLU A 116 16.68 -5.20 -7.83
C GLU A 116 16.22 -3.76 -7.60
N TYR A 117 15.54 -3.16 -8.58
CA TYR A 117 15.02 -1.80 -8.45
C TYR A 117 13.94 -1.71 -7.39
N PHE A 118 13.01 -2.68 -7.37
CA PHE A 118 11.97 -2.75 -6.36
C PHE A 118 12.55 -2.82 -4.94
N VAL A 119 13.53 -3.69 -4.73
CA VAL A 119 14.19 -3.85 -3.43
C VAL A 119 14.91 -2.57 -3.01
N ARG A 120 15.69 -1.95 -3.91
CA ARG A 120 16.39 -0.69 -3.60
C ARG A 120 15.43 0.44 -3.29
N MET A 121 14.32 0.55 -4.02
CA MET A 121 13.25 1.51 -3.75
C MET A 121 12.71 1.28 -2.34
N MET A 122 12.30 0.05 -2.01
CA MET A 122 11.77 -0.27 -0.67
C MET A 122 12.77 0.00 0.45
N GLU A 123 14.05 -0.35 0.26
CA GLU A 123 15.11 -0.05 1.23
C GLU A 123 15.30 1.45 1.40
N SER A 124 15.25 2.24 0.32
CA SER A 124 15.39 3.70 0.42
C SER A 124 14.20 4.39 1.10
N THR A 125 13.00 3.84 0.97
CA THR A 125 11.77 4.42 1.54
C THR A 125 11.60 4.03 3.01
N TRP A 126 12.00 2.81 3.38
CA TRP A 126 11.69 2.20 4.67
C TRP A 126 12.95 1.72 5.42
N GLN A 127 14.07 2.44 5.32
CA GLN A 127 15.26 2.21 6.16
C GLN A 127 15.33 3.13 7.36
#